data_AF-A0A962S2H4-F1
#
_entry.id   AF-A0A962S2H4-F1
#
_cell.length_a   1.000
_cell.length_b   1.000
_cell.length_c   1.000
_cell.angle_alpha   90.00
_cell.angle_beta   90.00
_cell.angle_gamma   90.00
#
_symmetry.space_group_name_H-M   'P 1'
#
loop_
_entity.id
_entity.type
_entity.pdbx_description
1 polymer ?
#
loop_
_entity_poly.entity_id
_entity_poly.type
_entity_poly.pdbx_seq_one_letter_code
_entity_poly.pdbx_strand_id
1 'polypeptide(L)'
;MLLQKILEITTKMRESALDSDWESVSERERYRRTLMERCFPLDGAIVDRAHAADSIQAIIALDKSVMSLAAHARKEVEQRLFELKLGRQATNAYTSVEIGR
;
A
#
# COMPACT_ATOMS: atom_id res chain seq x y z
N MET A 1 -10.83 13.06 -18.03
CA MET A 1 -11.93 12.30 -17.39
C MET A 1 -11.57 11.99 -15.94
N LEU A 2 -12.54 11.88 -15.02
CA LEU A 2 -12.25 11.57 -13.60
C LEU A 2 -11.58 10.19 -13.43
N LEU A 3 -12.00 9.19 -14.21
CA LEU A 3 -11.42 7.85 -14.18
C LEU A 3 -9.94 7.83 -14.57
N GLN A 4 -9.55 8.62 -15.58
CA GLN A 4 -8.15 8.79 -15.95
C GLN A 4 -7.31 9.38 -14.79
N LYS A 5 -7.86 10.36 -14.06
CA LYS A 5 -7.19 10.91 -12.88
C LYS A 5 -7.05 9.89 -11.76
N ILE A 6 -8.06 9.05 -11.55
CA ILE A 6 -8.01 7.95 -10.59
C ILE A 6 -6.90 6.97 -10.98
N LEU A 7 -6.81 6.59 -12.26
CA LEU A 7 -5.75 5.71 -12.79
C LEU A 7 -4.35 6.30 -12.58
N GLU A 8 -4.16 7.59 -12.86
CA GLU A 8 -2.89 8.29 -12.62
C GLU A 8 -2.50 8.27 -11.13
N ILE A 9 -3.45 8.51 -10.23
CA ILE A 9 -3.18 8.48 -8.78
C ILE A 9 -2.87 7.07 -8.31
N THR A 10 -3.62 6.06 -8.76
CA THR A 10 -3.34 4.65 -8.42
C THR A 10 -1.97 4.22 -8.94
N THR A 11 -1.54 4.72 -10.09
CA THR A 11 -0.18 4.49 -10.61
C THR A 11 0.87 5.09 -9.68
N LYS A 12 0.71 6.35 -9.27
CA LYS A 12 1.61 7.02 -8.31
C LYS A 12 1.61 6.35 -6.94
N MET A 13 0.48 5.80 -6.50
CA MET A 13 0.42 5.00 -5.27
C MET A 13 1.29 3.75 -5.38
N ARG A 14 1.27 3.07 -6.54
CA ARG A 14 2.14 1.92 -6.77
C ARG A 14 3.61 2.30 -6.77
N GLU A 15 3.97 3.42 -7.39
CA GLU A 15 5.34 3.96 -7.35
C GLU A 15 5.80 4.23 -5.92
N SER A 16 5.02 4.99 -5.13
CA SER A 16 5.31 5.22 -3.72
C SER A 16 5.41 3.92 -2.90
N ALA A 17 4.57 2.91 -3.20
CA ALA A 17 4.64 1.61 -2.53
C ALA A 17 5.91 0.82 -2.88
N LEU A 18 6.43 0.94 -4.11
CA LEU A 18 7.72 0.36 -4.50
C LEU A 18 8.87 1.02 -3.77
N ASP A 19 8.79 2.34 -3.56
CA ASP A 19 9.78 3.12 -2.82
C ASP A 19 9.61 3.01 -1.29
N SER A 20 8.67 2.19 -0.80
CA SER A 20 8.31 2.05 0.62
C SER A 20 7.84 3.36 1.30
N ASP A 21 7.41 4.33 0.52
CA ASP A 21 6.82 5.59 0.98
C ASP A 21 5.33 5.42 1.29
N TRP A 22 5.03 4.75 2.40
CA TRP A 22 3.68 4.43 2.84
C TRP A 22 2.86 5.65 3.26
N GLU A 23 3.52 6.75 3.62
CA GLU A 23 2.87 8.01 3.94
C GLU A 23 2.26 8.62 2.68
N SER A 24 3.04 8.73 1.59
CA SER A 24 2.52 9.15 0.29
C SER A 24 1.43 8.23 -0.24
N VAL A 25 1.54 6.90 -0.05
CA VAL A 25 0.47 5.96 -0.42
C VAL A 25 -0.85 6.32 0.29
N SER A 26 -0.77 6.59 1.60
CA SER A 26 -1.94 6.92 2.42
C SER A 26 -2.56 8.27 2.05
N GLU A 27 -1.75 9.29 1.77
CA GLU A 27 -2.21 10.60 1.30
C GLU A 27 -2.92 10.51 -0.05
N ARG A 28 -2.29 9.82 -0.99
CA ARG A 28 -2.85 9.62 -2.33
C ARG A 28 -4.15 8.83 -2.29
N GLU A 29 -4.25 7.83 -1.43
CA GLU A 29 -5.48 7.05 -1.24
C GLU A 29 -6.63 7.93 -0.74
N ARG A 30 -6.38 8.82 0.24
CA ARG A 30 -7.40 9.78 0.70
C ARG A 30 -7.90 10.64 -0.45
N TYR A 31 -6.99 11.17 -1.27
CA TYR A 31 -7.38 11.97 -2.44
C TYR A 31 -8.13 11.12 -3.47
N ARG A 32 -7.68 9.89 -3.74
CA ARG A 32 -8.32 8.96 -4.69
C ARG A 32 -9.78 8.68 -4.32
N ARG A 33 -10.08 8.47 -3.03
CA ARG A 33 -11.47 8.25 -2.57
C ARG A 33 -12.40 9.40 -2.94
N THR A 34 -11.95 10.64 -2.73
CA THR A 34 -12.76 11.83 -3.10
C THR A 34 -13.06 11.88 -4.60
N LEU A 35 -12.15 11.38 -5.44
CA LEU A 35 -12.38 11.30 -6.88
C LEU A 35 -13.32 10.15 -7.24
N MET A 36 -13.19 9.00 -6.58
CA MET A 36 -14.09 7.87 -6.79
C MET A 36 -15.54 8.23 -6.45
N GLU A 37 -15.77 8.90 -5.31
CA GLU A 37 -17.09 9.38 -4.90
C GLU A 37 -17.72 10.33 -5.93
N ARG A 38 -16.89 11.12 -6.62
CA ARG A 38 -17.35 12.04 -7.68
C ARG A 38 -17.47 11.39 -9.04
N CYS A 39 -16.78 10.27 -9.27
CA CYS A 39 -16.73 9.56 -10.53
C CYS A 39 -17.91 8.57 -10.67
N PHE A 40 -18.44 8.09 -9.55
CA PHE A 40 -19.54 7.13 -9.53
C PHE A 40 -20.85 7.77 -9.05
N PRO A 41 -21.99 7.47 -9.68
CA PRO A 41 -22.15 6.55 -10.82
C PRO A 41 -21.57 7.12 -12.12
N LEU A 42 -21.00 6.24 -12.95
CA LEU A 42 -20.51 6.63 -14.28
C LEU A 42 -21.71 6.99 -15.16
N ASP A 43 -21.71 8.20 -15.71
CA ASP A 43 -22.74 8.61 -16.67
C ASP A 43 -22.56 7.85 -17.99
N GLY A 44 -23.39 6.82 -18.17
CA GLY A 44 -23.35 5.95 -19.33
C GLY A 44 -23.75 6.61 -20.67
N ALA A 45 -24.25 7.84 -20.65
CA ALA A 45 -24.53 8.63 -21.86
C ALA A 45 -23.31 9.44 -22.34
N ILE A 46 -22.37 9.72 -21.43
CA ILE A 46 -21.19 10.57 -21.69
C ILE A 46 -19.90 9.73 -21.80
N VAL A 47 -19.88 8.55 -21.18
CA VAL A 47 -18.68 7.73 -21.05
C VAL A 47 -18.59 6.69 -22.17
N ASP A 48 -17.44 6.68 -22.85
CA ASP A 48 -17.04 5.53 -23.67
C ASP A 48 -16.86 4.30 -22.77
N ARG A 49 -17.79 3.36 -22.89
CA ARG A 49 -17.85 2.17 -22.03
C ARG A 49 -16.63 1.26 -22.18
N ALA A 50 -16.06 1.16 -23.37
CA ALA A 50 -14.88 0.32 -23.59
C ALA A 50 -13.68 0.92 -22.87
N HIS A 51 -13.44 2.21 -23.09
CA HIS A 51 -12.34 2.94 -22.45
C HIS A 51 -12.49 2.99 -20.91
N ALA A 52 -13.72 3.11 -20.41
CA ALA A 52 -13.98 3.05 -18.98
C ALA A 52 -13.73 1.66 -18.38
N ALA A 53 -14.12 0.59 -19.08
CA ALA A 53 -13.84 -0.77 -18.64
C ALA A 53 -12.33 -1.03 -18.53
N ASP A 54 -11.56 -0.63 -19.55
CA ASP A 54 -10.09 -0.78 -19.55
C ASP A 54 -9.44 -0.02 -18.39
N SER A 55 -9.88 1.22 -18.15
CA SER A 55 -9.36 2.04 -17.05
C SER A 55 -9.69 1.43 -15.68
N ILE A 56 -10.91 0.90 -15.49
CA ILE A 56 -11.30 0.22 -14.25
C ILE A 56 -10.46 -1.05 -14.04
N GLN A 57 -10.25 -1.85 -15.09
CA GLN A 57 -9.42 -3.05 -15.00
C GLN A 57 -7.98 -2.71 -14.62
N ALA A 58 -7.41 -1.66 -15.21
CA ALA A 58 -6.07 -1.18 -14.87
C ALA A 58 -5.99 -0.71 -13.41
N ILE A 59 -6.97 0.06 -12.92
CA ILE A 59 -7.06 0.49 -11.52
C ILE A 59 -7.08 -0.73 -10.58
N ILE A 60 -7.93 -1.73 -10.86
CA ILE A 60 -8.04 -2.95 -10.04
C ILE A 60 -6.71 -3.72 -10.03
N ALA A 61 -6.03 -3.82 -11.18
CA ALA A 61 -4.74 -4.50 -11.26
C ALA A 61 -3.66 -3.80 -10.42
N LEU A 62 -3.62 -2.47 -10.49
CA LEU A 62 -2.69 -1.66 -9.70
C LEU A 62 -3.00 -1.75 -8.19
N ASP A 63 -4.28 -1.71 -7.80
CA ASP A 63 -4.70 -1.86 -6.39
C ASP A 63 -4.23 -3.21 -5.83
N LYS A 64 -4.39 -4.30 -6.59
CA LYS A 64 -3.85 -5.62 -6.22
C LYS A 64 -2.33 -5.59 -6.03
N SER A 65 -1.61 -4.89 -6.90
CA SER A 65 -0.16 -4.73 -6.80
C SER A 65 0.23 -3.98 -5.51
N VAL A 66 -0.46 -2.88 -5.18
CA VAL A 66 -0.22 -2.10 -3.96
C VAL A 66 -0.50 -2.95 -2.72
N MET A 67 -1.61 -3.70 -2.70
CA MET A 67 -1.95 -4.60 -1.59
C MET A 67 -0.89 -5.69 -1.37
N SER A 68 -0.37 -6.27 -2.45
CA SER A 68 0.71 -7.26 -2.37
C SER A 68 1.99 -6.66 -1.79
N LEU A 69 2.40 -5.47 -2.25
CA LEU A 69 3.57 -4.76 -1.72
C LEU A 69 3.41 -4.45 -0.22
N ALA A 70 2.23 -3.98 0.20
CA ALA A 70 1.95 -3.71 1.61
C ALA A 70 2.00 -4.99 2.46
N ALA A 71 1.50 -6.11 1.95
CA ALA A 71 1.57 -7.40 2.65
C ALA A 71 3.01 -7.89 2.82
N HIS A 72 3.85 -7.73 1.79
CA HIS A 72 5.27 -8.05 1.87
C HIS A 72 6.01 -7.17 2.87
N ALA A 73 5.82 -5.86 2.80
CA ALA A 73 6.46 -4.92 3.73
C ALA A 73 6.07 -5.17 5.19
N ARG A 74 4.80 -5.50 5.46
CA ARG A 74 4.35 -5.88 6.81
C ARG A 74 5.08 -7.12 7.32
N LYS A 75 5.22 -8.15 6.48
CA LYS A 75 5.94 -9.38 6.84
C LYS A 75 7.42 -9.11 7.16
N GLU A 76 8.07 -8.23 6.40
CA GLU A 76 9.46 -7.84 6.68
C GLU A 76 9.61 -7.11 8.03
N VAL A 77 8.68 -6.20 8.34
CA VAL A 77 8.67 -5.50 9.63
C VAL A 77 8.44 -6.48 10.78
N GLU A 78 7.49 -7.41 10.64
CA GLU A 78 7.24 -8.46 11.63
C GLU A 78 8.48 -9.33 11.88
N GLN A 79 9.18 -9.72 10.82
CA GLN A 79 10.41 -10.50 10.92
C GLN A 79 11.52 -9.72 11.65
N ARG A 80 11.76 -8.46 11.29
CA ARG A 80 12.77 -7.61 11.96
C ARG A 80 12.44 -7.39 13.43
N LEU A 81 11.17 -7.22 13.77
CA LEU A 81 10.72 -7.09 15.16
C LEU A 81 10.94 -8.40 15.94
N PHE A 82 10.72 -9.54 15.33
CA PHE A 82 10.99 -10.85 15.94
C PHE A 82 12.49 -11.04 16.21
N GLU A 83 13.35 -10.75 15.23
CA GLU A 83 14.81 -10.81 15.38
C GLU A 83 15.31 -9.88 16.49
N LEU A 84 14.79 -8.65 16.58
CA LEU A 84 15.14 -7.71 17.65
C LEU A 84 14.73 -8.24 19.04
N LYS A 85 13.56 -8.88 19.14
CA LYS A 85 13.11 -9.49 20.41
C LYS A 85 14.03 -10.65 20.83
N LEU A 86 14.40 -11.52 19.90
CA LEU A 86 15.35 -12.60 20.16
C LEU A 86 16.72 -12.07 20.59
N GLY A 87 17.23 -11.03 19.92
CA GLY A 87 18.48 -10.38 20.30
C GLY A 87 18.46 -9.84 21.72
N ARG A 88 17.39 -9.14 22.11
CA ARG A 88 17.20 -8.65 23.50
C ARG A 88 17.14 -9.78 24.52
N GLN A 89 16.44 -10.88 24.19
CA GLN A 89 16.38 -12.05 25.08
C GLN A 89 17.76 -12.70 25.26
N ALA A 90 18.53 -12.84 24.19
CA ALA A 90 19.89 -13.37 24.24
C ALA A 90 20.80 -12.47 25.09
N THR A 91 20.81 -11.15 24.84
CA THR A 91 21.59 -10.20 25.64
C THR A 91 21.23 -10.26 27.13
N ASN A 92 19.93 -10.25 27.46
CA ASN A 92 19.48 -10.35 28.85
C ASN A 92 19.89 -11.68 29.52
N ALA A 93 19.87 -12.80 28.78
CA ALA A 93 20.31 -14.10 29.30
C ALA A 93 21.81 -14.08 29.63
N TYR A 94 22.65 -13.49 28.79
CA TYR A 94 24.09 -13.36 29.06
C TYR A 94 24.37 -12.42 30.24
N THR A 95 23.73 -11.25 30.32
CA THR A 95 23.92 -10.32 31.44
C THR A 95 23.43 -10.89 32.78
N SER A 96 22.34 -11.68 32.77
CA SER A 96 21.81 -12.30 33.99
C SER A 96 22.70 -13.43 34.52
N VAL A 97 23.42 -14.13 33.64
CA VAL A 97 24.35 -15.21 34.02
C VAL A 97 25.67 -14.66 34.59
N GLU A 98 26.11 -13.46 34.16
CA GLU A 98 27.31 -12.81 34.71
C GLU A 98 27.13 -12.19 36.09
N ILE A 99 25.91 -11.76 36.47
CA ILE A 99 25.63 -11.14 37.79
C ILE A 99 25.37 -12.21 38.89
N GLY A 100 25.17 -13.47 38.50
CA GLY A 100 24.88 -14.59 39.40
C GLY A 100 26.09 -15.43 39.84
N ARG A 101 27.32 -14.98 39.61
CA ARG A 101 28.57 -15.62 40.09
C ARG A 101 29.28 -14.73 41.10
#